data_AF-A0A946SLZ8-F1
#
_entry.id   AF-A0A946SLZ8-F1
#
_cell.length_a   1.000
_cell.length_b   1.000
_cell.length_c   1.000
_cell.angle_alpha   90.00
_cell.angle_beta   90.00
_cell.angle_gamma   90.00
#
_symmetry.space_group_name_H-M   'P 1'
#
loop_
_entity.id
_entity.type
_entity.pdbx_description
1 polymer ?
#
loop_
_entity_poly.entity_id
_entity_poly.type
_entity_poly.pdbx_seq_one_letter_code
_entity_poly.pdbx_strand_id
1 'polypeptide(L)' 'MSLARRHGLRGYDAVHLAACLEVNAIHIDEGADPVTLVSSDDELNAAAEAEGLAVLNPLD' A
#
# COMPACT_ATOMS: atom_id res chain seq x y z
N MET A 1 -10.87 -1.61 -12.01
CA MET A 1 -10.10 -0.38 -12.33
C MET A 1 -8.71 -0.54 -11.74
N SER A 2 -7.65 -0.05 -12.40
CA SER A 2 -6.28 -0.11 -11.85
C SER A 2 -6.12 0.85 -10.66
N LEU A 3 -5.25 0.52 -9.71
CA LEU A 3 -4.93 1.35 -8.53
C LEU A 3 -4.53 2.78 -8.94
N ALA A 4 -3.73 2.91 -10.00
CA ALA A 4 -3.36 4.21 -10.58
C ALA A 4 -4.56 5.10 -10.91
N ARG A 5 -5.63 4.52 -11.49
CA ARG A 5 -6.84 5.30 -11.83
C ARG A 5 -7.75 5.53 -10.64
N ARG A 6 -7.83 4.56 -9.72
CA ARG A 6 -8.69 4.65 -8.53
C ARG A 6 -8.21 5.77 -7.59
N HIS A 7 -6.89 5.86 -7.42
CA HIS A 7 -6.26 6.75 -6.43
C HIS A 7 -5.46 7.89 -7.05
N GLY A 8 -5.43 8.00 -8.39
CA GLY A 8 -4.65 9.04 -9.07
C GLY A 8 -3.13 8.85 -9.02
N LEU A 9 -2.64 7.66 -8.67
CA LEU A 9 -1.23 7.38 -8.46
C LEU A 9 -0.42 7.37 -9.76
N ARG A 10 0.87 7.73 -9.66
CA ARG A 10 1.86 7.49 -10.71
C ARG A 10 2.05 5.99 -10.89
N GLY A 11 2.55 5.59 -12.06
CA GLY A 11 2.65 4.16 -12.41
C GLY A 11 3.49 3.35 -11.41
N TYR A 12 4.59 3.90 -10.91
CA TYR A 12 5.46 3.24 -9.95
C TYR A 12 4.82 3.14 -8.55
N ASP A 13 4.09 4.18 -8.10
CA ASP A 13 3.36 4.15 -6.83
C ASP A 13 2.23 3.13 -6.86
N ALA A 14 1.53 3.02 -8.00
CA ALA A 14 0.51 2.01 -8.19
C ALA A 14 1.06 0.58 -8.18
N VAL A 15 2.27 0.36 -8.75
CA VAL A 15 2.95 -0.94 -8.69
C VAL A 15 3.41 -1.25 -7.27
N HIS A 16 3.93 -0.26 -6.55
CA HIS A 16 4.34 -0.42 -5.16
C HIS A 16 3.14 -0.79 -4.27
N LEU A 17 2.03 -0.07 -4.38
CA LEU A 17 0.80 -0.37 -3.67
C LEU A 17 0.25 -1.77 -4.03
N ALA A 18 0.25 -2.12 -5.31
CA ALA A 18 -0.17 -3.46 -5.75
C ALA A 18 0.66 -4.56 -5.09
N ALA A 19 2.00 -4.43 -5.10
CA ALA A 19 2.88 -5.40 -4.49
C ALA A 19 2.64 -5.54 -2.99
N CYS A 20 2.42 -4.42 -2.29
CA CYS A 20 2.14 -4.43 -0.85
C CYS A 20 0.83 -5.17 -0.54
N LEU A 21 -0.23 -4.91 -1.32
CA LEU A 21 -1.53 -5.59 -1.15
C LEU A 21 -1.45 -7.10 -1.41
N GLU A 22 -0.73 -7.53 -2.45
CA GLU A 22 -0.54 -8.94 -2.76
C GLU A 22 0.25 -9.66 -1.65
N VAL A 23 1.35 -9.08 -1.15
CA VAL A 23 2.13 -9.66 -0.05
C VAL A 23 1.30 -9.67 1.25
N ASN A 24 0.53 -8.62 1.52
CA ASN A 24 -0.37 -8.58 2.68
C ASN A 24 -1.41 -9.70 2.65
N ALA A 25 -2.00 -9.95 1.48
CA ALA A 25 -2.98 -11.01 1.29
C ALA A 25 -2.36 -12.39 1.59
N ILE A 26 -1.14 -12.64 1.12
CA ILE A 26 -0.40 -13.88 1.41
C ILE A 26 -0.14 -14.01 2.91
N HIS A 27 0.34 -12.96 3.58
CA HIS A 27 0.58 -12.97 5.03
C HIS A 27 -0.68 -13.32 5.81
N ILE A 28 -1.79 -12.66 5.49
CA ILE A 28 -3.07 -12.88 6.18
C ILE A 28 -3.58 -14.31 5.94
N ASP A 29 -3.47 -14.82 4.71
CA ASP A 29 -3.91 -16.19 4.37
C ASP A 29 -3.07 -17.26 5.11
N GLU A 30 -1.78 -17.00 5.32
CA GLU A 30 -0.87 -17.85 6.09
C GLU A 30 -0.98 -17.66 7.61
N GLY A 31 -1.82 -16.73 8.08
CA GLY A 31 -1.99 -16.42 9.50
C GLY A 31 -0.82 -15.65 10.14
N ALA A 32 0.01 -15.01 9.32
CA ALA A 32 1.07 -14.10 9.75
C ALA A 32 0.54 -12.68 10.01
N ASP A 33 1.38 -11.84 10.60
CA ASP A 33 1.05 -10.44 10.83
C ASP A 33 0.91 -9.66 9.50
N PRO A 34 -0.06 -8.74 9.39
CA PRO A 34 -0.20 -7.85 8.24
C PRO A 34 1.06 -7.03 7.98
N VAL A 35 1.30 -6.68 6.72
CA VAL A 35 2.45 -5.85 6.35
C VAL A 35 2.18 -4.36 6.63
N THR A 36 3.26 -3.60 6.84
CA THR A 36 3.22 -2.14 6.91
C THR A 36 3.92 -1.56 5.70
N LEU A 37 3.24 -0.65 4.99
CA LEU A 37 3.86 0.13 3.91
C LEU A 37 4.67 1.26 4.53
N VAL A 38 5.97 1.32 4.22
CA VAL A 38 6.86 2.39 4.70
C VAL A 38 7.17 3.32 3.53
N SER A 39 6.74 4.58 3.63
CA SER A 39 6.94 5.57 2.58
C SER A 39 6.80 6.99 3.14
N SER A 40 7.59 7.92 2.61
CA SER A 40 7.48 9.35 2.90
C SER A 40 6.60 10.11 1.89
N ASP A 41 5.90 9.38 1.02
CA ASP A 41 5.03 9.94 -0.01
C ASP A 41 3.58 9.94 0.49
N ASP A 42 3.03 11.14 0.71
CA ASP A 42 1.69 11.32 1.30
C ASP A 42 0.57 10.79 0.39
N GLU A 43 0.70 10.90 -0.94
CA GLU A 43 -0.32 10.42 -1.89
C GLU A 43 -0.36 8.89 -1.88
N LEU A 44 0.81 8.25 -1.87
CA LEU A 44 0.91 6.80 -1.74
C LEU A 44 0.42 6.30 -0.37
N ASN A 45 0.78 7.00 0.72
CA ASN A 45 0.34 6.65 2.07
C ASN A 45 -1.18 6.69 2.19
N ALA A 46 -1.82 7.78 1.73
CA ALA A 46 -3.27 7.91 1.74
C ALA A 46 -3.96 6.81 0.90
N ALA A 47 -3.40 6.44 -0.25
CA ALA A 47 -3.93 5.35 -1.06
C ALA A 47 -3.79 3.98 -0.38
N ALA A 48 -2.68 3.74 0.32
CA ALA A 48 -2.45 2.51 1.07
C ALA A 48 -3.42 2.36 2.25
N GLU A 49 -3.62 3.43 3.02
CA GLU A 49 -4.62 3.48 4.09
C GLU A 49 -6.04 3.25 3.55
N ALA A 50 -6.38 3.84 2.40
CA ALA A 50 -7.67 3.64 1.76
C ALA A 50 -7.91 2.20 1.28
N GLU A 51 -6.85 1.44 0.99
CA GLU A 51 -6.90 0.00 0.69
C GLU A 51 -6.77 -0.89 1.95
N GLY A 52 -6.70 -0.29 3.14
CA GLY A 52 -6.70 -0.99 4.43
C GLY A 52 -5.32 -1.44 4.92
N LEU A 53 -4.24 -0.93 4.34
CA LEU A 53 -2.88 -1.20 4.82
C LEU A 53 -2.51 -0.25 5.96
N ALA A 54 -1.68 -0.74 6.89
CA ALA A 54 -0.98 0.12 7.82
C ALA A 54 0.16 0.87 7.09
N VAL A 55 0.36 2.14 7.44
CA VAL A 55 1.45 2.96 6.90
C VAL A 55 2.37 3.46 8.00
N LEU A 56 3.64 3.61 7.67
CA LEU A 56 4.64 4.28 8.49
C LEU A 56 5.34 5.34 7.64
N ASN A 57 5.10 6.61 7.96
CA ASN A 57 5.84 7.71 7.37
C ASN A 57 7.13 7.96 8.17
N PRO A 58 8.33 7.80 7.57
CA PRO A 58 9.59 8.00 8.28
C PRO A 58 9.93 9.48 8.55
N LEU A 59 9.13 10.42 8.04
CA LEU A 59 9.31 11.85 8.27
C LEU A 59 8.43 12.41 9.41
N ASP A 60 7.56 11.57 9.98
CA ASP A 60 6.71 11.91 11.14
C ASP A 60 7.43 11.73 12.49
#